data_AF-A0A977PLP8-F1
#
_entry.id   AF-A0A977PLP8-F1
#
_cell.length_a   1.000
_cell.length_b   1.000
_cell.length_c   1.000
_cell.angle_alpha   90.00
_cell.angle_beta   90.00
_cell.angle_gamma   90.00
#
_symmetry.space_group_name_H-M   'P 1'
#
loop_
_entity.id
_entity.type
_entity.pdbx_description
1 polymer ?
#
loop_
_entity_poly.entity_id
_entity_poly.type
_entity_poly.pdbx_seq_one_letter_code
_entity_poly.pdbx_strand_id
1 'polypeptide(L)'
;MKFLYLILILTVMTFSLKLVPQWNFKTNGWVNGLVFSHDGKLGIAASSSCAYVVKEGSVISRMCTGTNIMDVSYCCNTFGFIDNEGKVLLFNNEWRTLKLSDDFNGGILLLPSAFVAAGNYLQLTLYNGTSLWRLKVGLVRHGLAVIGNRLYSADIGLRRLLVVDVTRGNIIKMLNYPSFKQEGIYDVKSCDRYLAVTTSSRVYLFEVTPNGSLAKLWVKPGFKFAFTISFSSDCKYLAVVDQNDFSISILNSSGSIVYKLNVRNLPTAISWSMTSIAVGFLDGSVKTFEVVSYRPFGLSIKSLMSLDDYQYEIFKWCYDLVGSPEECYSIAKESKLILPQGIQPLLPRALELISREYRHVNPIALRTSLSLLSGLAR
;
A
#
# COMPACT_ATOMS: atom_id res chain seq x y z
N MET A 1 -7.98 -49.26 12.35
CA MET A 1 -8.57 -47.91 12.22
C MET A 1 -8.01 -46.84 13.17
N LYS A 2 -7.28 -47.14 14.26
CA LYS A 2 -6.71 -46.10 15.15
C LYS A 2 -5.35 -45.53 14.71
N PHE A 3 -4.66 -46.16 13.76
CA PHE A 3 -3.33 -45.73 13.30
C PHE A 3 -3.36 -44.65 12.20
N LEU A 4 -4.46 -44.54 11.43
CA LEU A 4 -4.60 -43.51 10.39
C LEU A 4 -4.80 -42.10 10.96
N TYR A 5 -5.42 -41.97 12.15
CA TYR A 5 -5.60 -40.69 12.82
C TYR A 5 -4.28 -40.10 13.33
N LEU A 6 -3.29 -40.94 13.67
CA LEU A 6 -2.00 -40.46 14.18
C LEU A 6 -1.11 -39.89 13.06
N ILE A 7 -1.22 -40.41 11.84
CA ILE A 7 -0.49 -39.89 10.66
C ILE A 7 -1.15 -38.60 10.13
N LEU A 8 -2.49 -38.47 10.21
CA LEU A 8 -3.19 -37.24 9.82
C LEU A 8 -2.90 -36.05 10.75
N ILE A 9 -2.56 -36.31 12.02
CA ILE A 9 -2.16 -35.28 13.00
C ILE A 9 -0.69 -34.87 12.82
N LEU A 10 0.17 -35.71 12.22
CA LEU A 10 1.61 -35.43 12.09
C LEU A 10 2.00 -34.60 10.86
N THR A 11 1.11 -34.45 9.87
CA THR A 11 1.33 -33.58 8.69
C THR A 11 0.56 -32.27 8.75
N VAL A 12 0.31 -31.73 9.94
CA VAL A 12 0.23 -30.27 10.05
C VAL A 12 1.67 -29.77 10.08
N MET A 13 2.35 -29.84 8.92
CA MET A 13 3.53 -29.03 8.71
C MET A 13 3.04 -27.59 8.81
N THR A 14 3.17 -27.01 10.00
CA THR A 14 2.93 -25.60 10.20
C THR A 14 3.96 -24.88 9.34
N PHE A 15 3.54 -24.47 8.14
CA PHE A 15 4.34 -23.62 7.27
C PHE A 15 4.53 -22.29 7.99
N SER A 16 5.56 -22.21 8.82
CA SER A 16 5.96 -20.96 9.45
C SER A 16 6.53 -20.07 8.37
N LEU A 17 5.99 -18.86 8.23
CA LEU A 17 6.60 -17.84 7.38
C LEU A 17 8.06 -17.64 7.80
N LYS A 18 8.94 -17.46 6.83
CA LYS A 18 10.35 -17.15 7.06
C LYS A 18 10.79 -16.04 6.14
N LEU A 19 11.56 -15.10 6.68
CA LEU A 19 12.22 -14.06 5.89
C LEU A 19 13.62 -14.50 5.51
N VAL A 20 13.90 -14.62 4.22
CA VAL A 20 15.23 -14.92 3.68
C VAL A 20 15.78 -13.67 3.00
N PRO A 21 16.96 -13.15 3.40
CA PRO A 21 17.55 -11.99 2.74
C PRO A 21 17.71 -12.19 1.23
N GLN A 22 17.36 -11.19 0.43
CA GLN A 22 17.52 -11.22 -1.03
C GLN A 22 18.67 -10.31 -1.47
N TRP A 23 18.51 -9.00 -1.30
CA TRP A 23 19.51 -8.01 -1.68
C TRP A 23 19.51 -6.84 -0.70
N ASN A 24 20.53 -5.99 -0.81
CA ASN A 24 20.65 -4.78 -0.02
C ASN A 24 20.92 -3.57 -0.93
N PHE A 25 20.64 -2.39 -0.40
CA PHE A 25 20.95 -1.12 -1.02
C PHE A 25 21.30 -0.10 0.07
N LYS A 26 22.08 0.92 -0.26
CA LYS A 26 22.52 1.95 0.70
C LYS A 26 22.28 3.34 0.13
N THR A 27 21.49 4.13 0.82
CA THR A 27 21.36 5.58 0.61
C THR A 27 22.38 6.33 1.48
N ASN A 28 22.57 7.63 1.22
CA ASN A 28 23.50 8.47 1.98
C ASN A 28 22.88 9.09 3.25
N GLY A 29 21.67 8.68 3.61
CA GLY A 29 20.90 9.21 4.73
C GLY A 29 19.75 8.26 5.06
N TRP A 30 19.07 8.47 6.18
CA TRP A 30 17.99 7.59 6.64
C TRP A 30 16.93 7.34 5.55
N VAL A 31 16.23 6.22 5.65
CA VAL A 31 15.12 5.89 4.73
C VAL A 31 13.81 6.38 5.33
N ASN A 32 13.19 7.37 4.69
CA ASN A 32 11.91 7.95 5.12
C ASN A 32 10.70 7.14 4.65
N GLY A 33 10.77 6.59 3.43
CA GLY A 33 9.65 5.89 2.82
C GLY A 33 10.10 4.85 1.81
N LEU A 34 9.31 3.80 1.68
CA LEU A 34 9.50 2.70 0.75
C LEU A 34 8.17 2.33 0.11
N VAL A 35 8.19 2.08 -1.20
CA VAL A 35 7.04 1.48 -1.88
C VAL A 35 7.53 0.62 -3.05
N PHE A 36 7.03 -0.61 -3.12
CA PHE A 36 7.21 -1.44 -4.31
C PHE A 36 6.24 -1.04 -5.40
N SER A 37 6.71 -1.08 -6.65
CA SER A 37 5.84 -1.23 -7.81
C SER A 37 5.38 -2.68 -7.95
N HIS A 38 4.40 -2.90 -8.83
CA HIS A 38 3.92 -4.25 -9.15
C HIS A 38 5.02 -5.11 -9.82
N ASP A 39 5.83 -4.50 -10.69
CA ASP A 39 6.91 -5.16 -11.43
C ASP A 39 8.23 -5.34 -10.63
N GLY A 40 8.16 -5.10 -9.31
CA GLY A 40 9.24 -5.38 -8.37
C GLY A 40 10.32 -4.29 -8.25
N LYS A 41 10.13 -3.12 -8.86
CA LYS A 41 10.97 -1.94 -8.56
C LYS A 41 10.61 -1.40 -7.18
N LEU A 42 11.58 -0.79 -6.50
CA LEU A 42 11.42 -0.18 -5.20
C LEU A 42 11.71 1.32 -5.29
N GLY A 43 10.70 2.13 -4.99
CA GLY A 43 10.84 3.56 -4.75
C GLY A 43 11.34 3.81 -3.32
N ILE A 44 12.38 4.63 -3.17
CA ILE A 44 13.04 4.92 -1.89
C ILE A 44 13.12 6.43 -1.69
N ALA A 45 12.49 6.92 -0.64
CA ALA A 45 12.61 8.30 -0.16
C ALA A 45 13.67 8.37 0.95
N ALA A 46 14.70 9.21 0.79
CA ALA A 46 15.80 9.32 1.74
C ALA A 46 16.04 10.76 2.22
N SER A 47 16.57 10.91 3.45
CA SER A 47 17.02 12.22 3.97
C SER A 47 18.33 12.72 3.38
N SER A 48 19.01 11.93 2.56
CA SER A 48 20.12 12.43 1.75
C SER A 48 19.66 13.31 0.57
N SER A 49 18.47 13.88 0.68
CA SER A 49 17.83 14.70 -0.33
C SER A 49 17.64 14.05 -1.70
N CYS A 50 17.56 12.72 -1.76
CA CYS A 50 17.45 11.97 -3.01
C CYS A 50 16.31 10.95 -2.97
N ALA A 51 15.60 10.89 -4.08
CA ALA A 51 14.66 9.84 -4.44
C ALA A 51 15.37 8.81 -5.31
N TYR A 52 15.15 7.53 -5.05
CA TYR A 52 15.72 6.44 -5.83
C TYR A 52 14.62 5.51 -6.34
N VAL A 53 14.82 4.99 -7.54
CA VAL A 53 14.09 3.83 -8.06
C VAL A 53 15.12 2.73 -8.30
N VAL A 54 14.95 1.61 -7.60
CA VAL A 54 15.92 0.51 -7.54
C VAL A 54 15.23 -0.78 -7.98
N LYS A 55 15.96 -1.69 -8.62
CA LYS A 55 15.52 -3.06 -8.88
C LYS A 55 16.67 -4.00 -8.60
N GLU A 56 16.42 -5.02 -7.76
CA GLU A 56 17.42 -6.04 -7.42
C GLU A 56 18.74 -5.43 -6.92
N GLY A 57 18.65 -4.40 -6.07
CA GLY A 57 19.81 -3.67 -5.53
C GLY A 57 20.46 -2.67 -6.49
N SER A 58 20.09 -2.65 -7.77
CA SER A 58 20.65 -1.75 -8.79
C SER A 58 19.78 -0.50 -8.97
N VAL A 59 20.42 0.68 -9.01
CA VAL A 59 19.72 1.96 -9.26
C VAL A 59 19.29 2.03 -10.72
N ILE A 60 17.99 2.16 -10.95
CA ILE A 60 17.42 2.46 -12.26
C ILE A 60 17.47 3.97 -12.50
N SER A 61 17.02 4.74 -11.51
CA SER A 61 16.98 6.19 -11.60
C SER A 61 17.10 6.86 -10.24
N ARG A 62 17.59 8.09 -10.25
CA ARG A 62 17.82 8.90 -9.05
C ARG A 62 17.60 10.38 -9.37
N MET A 63 16.94 11.08 -8.46
CA MET A 63 16.76 12.54 -8.52
C MET A 63 16.97 13.12 -7.13
N CYS A 64 17.71 14.22 -7.02
CA CYS A 64 17.95 14.89 -5.75
C CYS A 64 17.40 16.33 -5.78
N THR A 65 16.83 16.79 -4.66
CA THR A 65 16.15 18.10 -4.57
C THR A 65 16.92 19.12 -3.76
N GLY A 66 17.97 18.69 -3.03
CA GLY A 66 18.67 19.52 -2.06
C GLY A 66 18.08 19.43 -0.66
N THR A 67 16.86 18.90 -0.51
CA THR A 67 16.19 18.72 0.79
C THR A 67 15.61 17.31 0.99
N ASN A 68 15.31 16.92 2.23
CA ASN A 68 14.88 15.57 2.58
C ASN A 68 13.67 15.11 1.77
N ILE A 69 13.74 13.94 1.13
CA ILE A 69 12.57 13.30 0.52
C ILE A 69 11.80 12.58 1.61
N MET A 70 10.58 13.04 1.91
CA MET A 70 9.81 12.69 3.10
C MET A 70 8.96 11.44 2.93
N ASP A 71 8.44 11.19 1.73
CA ASP A 71 7.58 10.03 1.49
C ASP A 71 7.62 9.61 0.02
N VAL A 72 7.14 8.39 -0.24
CA VAL A 72 7.01 7.83 -1.58
C VAL A 72 5.72 7.01 -1.70
N SER A 73 5.05 7.17 -2.84
CA SER A 73 3.88 6.39 -3.23
C SER A 73 4.05 5.87 -4.65
N TYR A 74 3.36 4.77 -4.94
CA TYR A 74 3.28 4.21 -6.28
C TYR A 74 1.82 4.03 -6.68
N CYS A 75 1.48 4.45 -7.90
CA CYS A 75 0.30 3.94 -8.59
C CYS A 75 0.60 3.92 -10.08
N CYS A 76 0.02 2.96 -10.77
CA CYS A 76 -0.29 3.16 -12.18
C CYS A 76 0.99 3.45 -12.99
N ASN A 77 2.03 2.64 -12.81
CA ASN A 77 3.37 2.80 -13.38
C ASN A 77 4.12 4.10 -13.03
N THR A 78 3.67 4.85 -12.02
CA THR A 78 4.31 6.10 -11.59
C THR A 78 4.73 6.00 -10.13
N PHE A 79 5.99 6.36 -9.85
CA PHE A 79 6.43 6.69 -8.50
C PHE A 79 6.25 8.17 -8.24
N GLY A 80 5.74 8.52 -7.06
CA GLY A 80 5.57 9.88 -6.60
C GLY A 80 6.35 10.05 -5.31
N PHE A 81 7.17 11.09 -5.24
CA PHE A 81 7.95 11.46 -4.07
C PHE A 81 7.61 12.88 -3.68
N ILE A 82 7.70 13.21 -2.39
CA ILE A 82 7.55 14.57 -1.91
C ILE A 82 8.72 14.92 -0.99
N ASP A 83 9.27 16.12 -1.13
CA ASP A 83 10.30 16.63 -0.24
C ASP A 83 9.72 17.52 0.87
N ASN A 84 10.56 17.89 1.84
CA ASN A 84 10.15 18.70 2.99
C ASN A 84 9.83 20.16 2.65
N GLU A 85 9.97 20.58 1.40
CA GLU A 85 9.57 21.90 0.91
C GLU A 85 8.37 21.81 -0.06
N GLY A 86 7.70 20.67 -0.14
CA GLY A 86 6.54 20.46 -1.01
C GLY A 86 6.87 20.41 -2.50
N LYS A 87 8.11 20.06 -2.88
CA LYS A 87 8.43 19.66 -4.25
C LYS A 87 7.98 18.22 -4.45
N VAL A 88 7.19 17.98 -5.49
CA VAL A 88 6.73 16.65 -5.88
C VAL A 88 7.54 16.18 -7.08
N LEU A 89 8.13 14.98 -6.97
CA LEU A 89 8.83 14.31 -8.06
C LEU A 89 7.97 13.15 -8.54
N LEU A 90 7.67 13.11 -9.83
CA LEU A 90 6.97 12.01 -10.48
C LEU A 90 7.95 11.30 -11.40
N PHE A 91 8.02 9.97 -11.30
CA PHE A 91 8.86 9.15 -12.15
C PHE A 91 8.02 8.09 -12.87
N ASN A 92 7.97 8.20 -14.19
CA ASN A 92 7.46 7.19 -15.11
C ASN A 92 8.40 7.17 -16.32
N ASN A 93 9.52 6.46 -16.18
CA ASN A 93 10.71 6.46 -17.05
C ASN A 93 11.51 7.77 -17.08
N GLU A 94 10.84 8.91 -16.97
CA GLU A 94 11.45 10.23 -16.88
C GLU A 94 10.98 10.96 -15.61
N TRP A 95 11.82 11.87 -15.11
CA TRP A 95 11.49 12.69 -13.95
C TRP A 95 10.71 13.92 -14.37
N ARG A 96 9.55 14.10 -13.75
CA ARG A 96 8.80 15.35 -13.77
C ARG A 96 8.77 15.95 -12.37
N THR A 97 8.89 17.27 -12.29
CA THR A 97 8.82 18.01 -11.04
C THR A 97 7.61 18.92 -11.03
N LEU A 98 6.95 19.01 -9.88
CA LEU A 98 5.95 20.03 -9.55
C LEU A 98 6.36 20.69 -8.23
N LYS A 99 6.06 21.97 -8.04
CA LYS A 99 6.26 22.68 -6.77
C LYS A 99 4.90 23.10 -6.25
N LEU A 100 4.58 22.67 -5.03
CA LEU A 100 3.41 23.13 -4.29
C LEU A 100 3.84 24.31 -3.39
N SER A 101 3.48 24.28 -2.11
CA SER A 101 4.06 25.11 -1.04
C SER A 101 4.76 24.25 0.02
N ASP A 102 5.53 24.89 0.89
CA ASP A 102 6.19 24.27 2.06
C ASP A 102 5.22 23.67 3.09
N ASP A 103 3.93 24.00 2.99
CA ASP A 103 2.84 23.38 3.75
C ASP A 103 2.69 21.87 3.53
N PHE A 104 3.26 21.32 2.45
CA PHE A 104 3.13 19.92 2.03
C PHE A 104 4.46 19.17 2.22
N ASN A 105 4.91 19.07 3.46
CA ASN A 105 6.22 18.54 3.83
C ASN A 105 6.17 17.15 4.49
N GLY A 106 5.07 16.43 4.29
CA GLY A 106 4.79 15.16 4.94
C GLY A 106 4.70 14.01 3.96
N GLY A 107 3.46 13.65 3.61
CA GLY A 107 3.15 12.41 2.89
C GLY A 107 2.68 12.65 1.45
N ILE A 108 2.75 11.61 0.64
CA ILE A 108 2.17 11.62 -0.71
C ILE A 108 1.39 10.33 -0.96
N LEU A 109 0.25 10.44 -1.64
CA LEU A 109 -0.51 9.29 -2.12
C LEU A 109 -0.87 9.51 -3.59
N LEU A 110 -0.40 8.61 -4.45
CA LEU A 110 -0.75 8.62 -5.85
C LEU A 110 -2.13 7.98 -6.08
N LEU A 111 -2.88 8.58 -7.01
CA LEU A 111 -4.15 8.11 -7.54
C LEU A 111 -4.01 7.98 -9.08
N PRO A 112 -4.96 7.35 -9.78
CA PRO A 112 -4.82 7.14 -11.23
C PRO A 112 -4.58 8.39 -12.08
N SER A 113 -5.14 9.54 -11.69
CA SER A 113 -5.04 10.80 -12.45
C SER A 113 -4.57 12.00 -11.64
N ALA A 114 -4.26 11.79 -10.36
CA ALA A 114 -3.97 12.84 -9.40
C ALA A 114 -3.11 12.30 -8.27
N PHE A 115 -2.75 13.16 -7.33
CA PHE A 115 -2.12 12.76 -6.09
C PHE A 115 -2.60 13.64 -4.94
N VAL A 116 -2.60 13.08 -3.74
CA VAL A 116 -2.80 13.81 -2.50
C VAL A 116 -1.43 14.09 -1.89
N ALA A 117 -1.12 15.37 -1.66
CA ALA A 117 0.04 15.80 -0.89
C ALA A 117 -0.42 16.19 0.53
N ALA A 118 0.41 15.91 1.53
CA ALA A 118 0.11 16.10 2.93
C ALA A 118 1.20 16.86 3.70
N GLY A 119 0.78 17.55 4.75
CA GLY A 119 1.62 18.26 5.71
C GLY A 119 0.70 18.94 6.73
N ASN A 120 0.73 20.27 6.80
CA ASN A 120 -0.28 21.04 7.56
C ASN A 120 -1.62 21.16 6.82
N TYR A 121 -1.62 20.79 5.54
CA TYR A 121 -2.78 20.72 4.67
C TYR A 121 -2.82 19.36 3.98
N LEU A 122 -4.00 18.96 3.54
CA LEU A 122 -4.19 17.95 2.51
C LEU A 122 -4.56 18.68 1.21
N GLN A 123 -3.97 18.30 0.08
CA GLN A 123 -4.33 18.86 -1.23
C GLN A 123 -4.37 17.77 -2.28
N LEU A 124 -5.47 17.69 -3.02
CA LEU A 124 -5.56 16.88 -4.23
C LEU A 124 -5.12 17.71 -5.44
N THR A 125 -4.14 17.21 -6.17
CA THR A 125 -3.54 17.90 -7.32
C THR A 125 -3.50 16.95 -8.51
N LEU A 126 -3.94 17.41 -9.68
CA LEU A 126 -3.77 16.67 -10.93
C LEU A 126 -2.28 16.59 -11.29
N TYR A 127 -1.87 15.58 -12.07
CA TYR A 127 -0.46 15.45 -12.49
C TYR A 127 0.07 16.62 -13.32
N ASN A 128 -0.81 17.48 -13.86
CA ASN A 128 -0.42 18.71 -14.53
C ASN A 128 -0.10 19.88 -13.58
N GLY A 129 -0.32 19.73 -12.27
CA GLY A 129 -0.14 20.77 -11.25
C GLY A 129 -1.41 21.50 -10.84
N THR A 130 -2.56 21.26 -11.50
CA THR A 130 -3.83 21.89 -11.12
C THR A 130 -4.33 21.37 -9.78
N SER A 131 -4.44 22.26 -8.79
CA SER A 131 -5.07 21.96 -7.50
C SER A 131 -6.59 21.85 -7.63
N LEU A 132 -7.17 20.78 -7.12
CA LEU A 132 -8.62 20.54 -7.12
C LEU A 132 -9.27 21.01 -5.81
N TRP A 133 -8.64 20.72 -4.68
CA TRP A 133 -9.06 21.21 -3.37
C TRP A 133 -7.88 21.21 -2.41
N ARG A 134 -7.98 22.05 -1.37
CA ARG A 134 -7.02 22.14 -0.27
C ARG A 134 -7.77 22.22 1.05
N LEU A 135 -7.40 21.37 2.02
CA LEU A 135 -8.03 21.23 3.31
C LEU A 135 -7.01 21.46 4.42
N LYS A 136 -7.28 22.40 5.33
CA LYS A 136 -6.43 22.61 6.51
C LYS A 136 -6.62 21.46 7.50
N VAL A 137 -5.51 20.88 7.96
CA VAL A 137 -5.50 19.80 8.96
C VAL A 137 -4.52 20.17 10.09
N GLY A 138 -4.26 19.25 11.02
CA GLY A 138 -3.18 19.41 11.99
C GLY A 138 -1.82 19.18 11.31
N LEU A 139 -1.20 18.04 11.56
CA LEU A 139 0.04 17.64 10.90
C LEU A 139 -0.13 16.21 10.39
N VAL A 140 0.19 15.97 9.12
CA VAL A 140 0.16 14.65 8.48
C VAL A 140 1.53 14.40 7.85
N ARG A 141 2.31 13.47 8.41
CA ARG A 141 3.66 13.15 7.92
C ARG A 141 3.70 11.92 7.01
N HIS A 142 2.99 10.87 7.40
CA HIS A 142 2.87 9.62 6.66
C HIS A 142 1.41 9.15 6.74
N GLY A 143 1.11 7.99 6.14
CA GLY A 143 -0.17 7.33 6.38
C GLY A 143 -1.34 8.01 5.70
N LEU A 144 -1.27 8.10 4.37
CA LEU A 144 -2.43 8.34 3.53
C LEU A 144 -2.88 7.00 2.94
N ALA A 145 -4.18 6.74 3.02
CA ALA A 145 -4.79 5.55 2.44
C ALA A 145 -6.13 5.92 1.79
N VAL A 146 -6.47 5.27 0.69
CA VAL A 146 -7.76 5.47 0.02
C VAL A 146 -8.51 4.16 -0.08
N ILE A 147 -9.81 4.20 0.20
CA ILE A 147 -10.76 3.10 -0.02
C ILE A 147 -12.04 3.72 -0.61
N GLY A 148 -12.33 3.40 -1.87
CA GLY A 148 -13.39 4.06 -2.64
C GLY A 148 -13.14 5.58 -2.74
N ASN A 149 -14.18 6.40 -2.53
CA ASN A 149 -14.09 7.86 -2.54
C ASN A 149 -13.67 8.47 -1.18
N ARG A 150 -13.01 7.69 -0.30
CA ARG A 150 -12.62 8.14 1.04
C ARG A 150 -11.11 8.07 1.24
N LEU A 151 -10.54 9.20 1.63
CA LEU A 151 -9.18 9.33 2.09
C LEU A 151 -9.14 9.20 3.61
N TYR A 152 -8.27 8.34 4.10
CA TYR A 152 -7.96 8.14 5.49
C TYR A 152 -6.57 8.71 5.76
N SER A 153 -6.45 9.51 6.81
CA SER A 153 -5.20 10.22 7.11
C SER A 153 -4.91 10.28 8.60
N ALA A 154 -3.67 9.95 8.96
CA ALA A 154 -3.13 10.12 10.31
C ALA A 154 -2.80 11.60 10.59
N ASP A 155 -3.70 12.30 11.26
CA ASP A 155 -3.42 13.63 11.80
C ASP A 155 -2.67 13.46 13.13
N ILE A 156 -1.34 13.36 13.05
CA ILE A 156 -0.47 13.18 14.22
C ILE A 156 -0.49 14.42 15.13
N GLY A 157 -0.62 15.61 14.54
CA GLY A 157 -0.66 16.88 15.29
C GLY A 157 -1.87 16.96 16.21
N LEU A 158 -3.04 16.53 15.73
CA LEU A 158 -4.30 16.54 16.50
C LEU A 158 -4.72 15.16 17.01
N ARG A 159 -3.87 14.15 16.83
CA ARG A 159 -4.00 12.79 17.37
C ARG A 159 -5.33 12.13 17.00
N ARG A 160 -5.70 12.19 15.72
CA ARG A 160 -7.00 11.72 15.21
C ARG A 160 -6.88 11.12 13.82
N LEU A 161 -7.79 10.19 13.52
CA LEU A 161 -7.92 9.65 12.16
C LEU A 161 -8.96 10.48 11.41
N LEU A 162 -8.53 11.11 10.32
CA LEU A 162 -9.41 11.88 9.44
C LEU A 162 -9.98 10.98 8.36
N VAL A 163 -11.26 11.17 8.05
CA VAL A 163 -11.92 10.61 6.87
C VAL A 163 -12.40 11.77 6.00
N VAL A 164 -11.86 11.88 4.80
CA VAL A 164 -12.08 12.99 3.87
C VAL A 164 -12.72 12.46 2.59
N ASP A 165 -13.69 13.18 2.03
CA ASP A 165 -14.20 12.90 0.69
C ASP A 165 -13.14 13.26 -0.35
N VAL A 166 -12.66 12.29 -1.11
CA VAL A 166 -11.57 12.51 -2.08
C VAL A 166 -12.01 13.46 -3.19
N THR A 167 -13.28 13.45 -3.59
CA THR A 167 -13.78 14.29 -4.68
C THR A 167 -13.96 15.74 -4.23
N ARG A 168 -14.47 15.95 -3.01
CA ARG A 168 -14.88 17.29 -2.53
C ARG A 168 -13.87 17.96 -1.61
N GLY A 169 -12.95 17.20 -1.02
CA GLY A 169 -11.96 17.72 -0.07
C GLY A 169 -12.53 18.11 1.29
N ASN A 170 -13.75 17.68 1.65
CA ASN A 170 -14.36 17.97 2.95
C ASN A 170 -14.21 16.80 3.93
N ILE A 171 -14.07 17.13 5.22
CA ILE A 171 -14.02 16.12 6.29
C ILE A 171 -15.41 15.49 6.43
N ILE A 172 -15.48 14.17 6.22
CA ILE A 172 -16.68 13.36 6.46
C ILE A 172 -16.77 13.00 7.94
N LYS A 173 -15.65 12.57 8.53
CA LYS A 173 -15.61 12.08 9.90
C LYS A 173 -14.24 12.32 10.52
N MET A 174 -14.25 12.57 11.83
CA MET A 174 -13.05 12.59 12.66
C MET A 174 -13.19 11.52 13.72
N LEU A 175 -12.22 10.61 13.79
CA LEU A 175 -12.23 9.50 14.74
C LEU A 175 -11.20 9.74 15.82
N ASN A 176 -11.69 9.90 17.04
CA ASN A 176 -10.92 10.25 18.23
C ASN A 176 -11.03 9.14 19.27
N TYR A 177 -10.51 7.95 18.97
CA TYR A 177 -10.47 6.89 19.98
C TYR A 177 -9.66 7.37 21.20
N PRO A 178 -10.06 7.03 22.43
CA PRO A 178 -9.35 7.50 23.64
C PRO A 178 -7.85 7.18 23.60
N SER A 179 -7.49 6.03 23.04
CA SER A 179 -6.11 5.62 22.81
C SER A 179 -5.35 6.54 21.86
N PHE A 180 -5.97 7.01 20.79
CA PHE A 180 -5.34 7.92 19.83
C PHE A 180 -4.94 9.24 20.49
N LYS A 181 -5.81 9.79 21.35
CA LYS A 181 -5.53 11.02 22.09
C LYS A 181 -4.27 10.92 22.96
N GLN A 182 -3.97 9.75 23.49
CA GLN A 182 -2.80 9.52 24.34
C GLN A 182 -1.55 9.23 23.51
N GLU A 183 -1.70 8.44 22.45
CA GLU A 183 -0.58 7.79 21.75
C GLU A 183 -0.15 8.47 20.45
N GLY A 184 -1.02 9.25 19.81
CA GLY A 184 -0.85 9.69 18.43
C GLY A 184 -1.08 8.55 17.42
N ILE A 185 -1.20 8.92 16.14
CA ILE A 185 -1.30 7.99 15.01
C ILE A 185 -0.12 8.28 14.10
N TYR A 186 0.56 7.24 13.61
CA TYR A 186 1.80 7.39 12.86
C TYR A 186 1.66 6.99 11.40
N ASP A 187 0.98 5.88 11.11
CA ASP A 187 0.79 5.38 9.76
C ASP A 187 -0.61 4.80 9.58
N VAL A 188 -1.08 4.87 8.34
CA VAL A 188 -2.37 4.35 7.88
C VAL A 188 -2.17 3.77 6.51
N LYS A 189 -2.55 2.50 6.33
CA LYS A 189 -2.51 1.81 5.04
C LYS A 189 -3.84 1.13 4.79
N SER A 190 -4.21 1.04 3.52
CA SER A 190 -5.37 0.26 3.07
C SER A 190 -4.93 -0.93 2.23
N CYS A 191 -5.75 -1.97 2.25
CA CYS A 191 -5.69 -3.09 1.33
C CYS A 191 -7.12 -3.60 1.14
N ASP A 192 -7.65 -3.44 -0.08
CA ASP A 192 -9.07 -3.64 -0.38
C ASP A 192 -9.96 -2.86 0.62
N ARG A 193 -10.82 -3.53 1.38
CA ARG A 193 -11.71 -2.95 2.39
C ARG A 193 -11.08 -2.84 3.77
N TYR A 194 -9.85 -3.31 3.97
CA TYR A 194 -9.18 -3.26 5.27
C TYR A 194 -8.36 -1.99 5.41
N LEU A 195 -8.44 -1.38 6.60
CA LEU A 195 -7.66 -0.22 6.98
C LEU A 195 -6.86 -0.56 8.24
N ALA A 196 -5.54 -0.54 8.14
CA ALA A 196 -4.66 -0.70 9.29
C ALA A 196 -4.14 0.66 9.75
N VAL A 197 -4.04 0.83 11.06
CA VAL A 197 -3.65 2.09 11.72
C VAL A 197 -2.66 1.80 12.82
N THR A 198 -1.53 2.50 12.85
CA THR A 198 -0.53 2.38 13.91
C THR A 198 -0.56 3.55 14.89
N THR A 199 -0.30 3.24 16.15
CA THR A 199 -0.07 4.21 17.22
C THR A 199 1.27 3.93 17.90
N SER A 200 1.66 4.70 18.91
CA SER A 200 2.92 4.44 19.60
C SER A 200 3.00 3.08 20.30
N SER A 201 1.89 2.41 20.61
CA SER A 201 1.96 1.09 21.28
C SER A 201 1.01 0.02 20.73
N ARG A 202 0.20 0.34 19.71
CA ARG A 202 -0.87 -0.52 19.22
C ARG A 202 -0.95 -0.48 17.70
N VAL A 203 -1.43 -1.58 17.14
CA VAL A 203 -1.88 -1.67 15.75
C VAL A 203 -3.36 -2.02 15.75
N TYR A 204 -4.14 -1.30 14.95
CA TYR A 204 -5.56 -1.54 14.76
C TYR A 204 -5.79 -2.04 13.35
N LEU A 205 -6.74 -2.97 13.20
CA LEU A 205 -7.31 -3.32 11.92
C LEU A 205 -8.80 -3.01 11.93
N PHE A 206 -9.25 -2.29 10.91
CA PHE A 206 -10.64 -2.00 10.65
C PHE A 206 -11.07 -2.61 9.32
N GLU A 207 -12.33 -3.00 9.24
CA GLU A 207 -13.04 -3.20 7.98
C GLU A 207 -13.83 -1.93 7.67
N VAL A 208 -13.69 -1.43 6.44
CA VAL A 208 -14.50 -0.35 5.90
C VAL A 208 -15.74 -0.97 5.28
N THR A 209 -16.86 -0.79 5.96
CA THR A 209 -18.17 -1.24 5.46
C THR A 209 -18.55 -0.50 4.17
N PRO A 210 -19.49 -1.02 3.35
CA PRO A 210 -19.91 -0.35 2.12
C PRO A 210 -20.42 1.08 2.31
N ASN A 211 -21.00 1.39 3.48
CA ASN A 211 -21.45 2.74 3.80
C ASN A 211 -20.31 3.68 4.26
N GLY A 212 -19.08 3.17 4.39
CA GLY A 212 -17.89 3.91 4.82
C GLY A 212 -17.60 3.89 6.32
N SER A 213 -18.42 3.22 7.11
CA SER A 213 -18.19 3.09 8.55
C SER A 213 -17.03 2.13 8.81
N LEU A 214 -16.21 2.46 9.82
CA LEU A 214 -15.12 1.61 10.27
C LEU A 214 -15.62 0.65 11.35
N ALA A 215 -15.59 -0.65 11.06
CA ALA A 215 -15.79 -1.72 12.02
C ALA A 215 -14.42 -2.19 12.52
N LYS A 216 -14.11 -2.01 13.80
CA LYS A 216 -12.85 -2.49 14.38
C LYS A 216 -12.87 -4.02 14.43
N LEU A 217 -11.96 -4.66 13.70
CA LEU A 217 -11.80 -6.12 13.72
C LEU A 217 -10.98 -6.56 14.93
N TRP A 218 -9.81 -5.93 15.13
CA TRP A 218 -8.97 -6.21 16.29
C TRP A 218 -8.05 -5.03 16.63
N VAL A 219 -7.46 -5.11 17.81
CA VAL A 219 -6.35 -4.26 18.26
C VAL A 219 -5.25 -5.16 18.83
N LYS A 220 -4.02 -4.99 18.34
CA LYS A 220 -2.85 -5.69 18.86
C LYS A 220 -2.01 -4.71 19.68
N PRO A 221 -2.02 -4.83 21.03
CA PRO A 221 -1.12 -4.05 21.88
C PRO A 221 0.25 -4.71 22.00
N GLY A 222 1.17 -4.02 22.67
CA GLY A 222 2.46 -4.57 23.09
C GLY A 222 3.65 -4.12 22.24
N PHE A 223 3.45 -3.17 21.32
CA PHE A 223 4.54 -2.56 20.57
C PHE A 223 5.21 -1.47 21.42
N LYS A 224 6.51 -1.26 21.23
CA LYS A 224 7.26 -0.14 21.84
C LYS A 224 7.11 1.13 21.04
N PHE A 225 7.07 1.00 19.71
CA PHE A 225 6.73 2.07 18.78
C PHE A 225 6.33 1.50 17.41
N ALA A 226 5.03 1.21 17.21
CA ALA A 226 4.52 0.74 15.92
C ALA A 226 4.56 1.90 14.91
N PHE A 227 5.64 1.99 14.14
CA PHE A 227 5.93 3.19 13.36
C PHE A 227 5.25 3.15 12.00
N THR A 228 5.52 2.12 11.20
CA THR A 228 4.98 1.95 9.85
C THR A 228 4.51 0.53 9.60
N ILE A 229 3.61 0.37 8.63
CA ILE A 229 2.96 -0.89 8.27
C ILE A 229 2.92 -1.11 6.76
N SER A 230 2.81 -2.37 6.37
CA SER A 230 2.52 -2.73 4.98
C SER A 230 1.73 -4.04 4.91
N PHE A 231 0.67 -4.06 4.11
CA PHE A 231 -0.13 -5.25 3.87
C PHE A 231 0.58 -6.19 2.90
N SER A 232 0.39 -7.49 3.08
CA SER A 232 0.64 -8.47 2.02
C SER A 232 -0.29 -8.20 0.84
N SER A 233 0.12 -8.64 -0.35
CA SER A 233 -0.65 -8.41 -1.59
C SER A 233 -2.08 -8.93 -1.56
N ASP A 234 -2.35 -10.00 -0.80
CA ASP A 234 -3.66 -10.62 -0.62
C ASP A 234 -4.42 -10.11 0.62
N CYS A 235 -3.91 -9.06 1.28
CA CYS A 235 -4.44 -8.46 2.50
C CYS A 235 -4.56 -9.42 3.71
N LYS A 236 -3.99 -10.63 3.68
CA LYS A 236 -4.10 -11.62 4.77
C LYS A 236 -3.08 -11.40 5.88
N TYR A 237 -2.00 -10.71 5.59
CA TYR A 237 -0.94 -10.41 6.54
C TYR A 237 -0.63 -8.93 6.59
N LEU A 238 -0.10 -8.49 7.73
CA LEU A 238 0.34 -7.13 7.96
C LEU A 238 1.75 -7.17 8.55
N ALA A 239 2.72 -6.62 7.83
CA ALA A 239 4.05 -6.38 8.38
C ALA A 239 4.06 -5.05 9.14
N VAL A 240 4.63 -5.05 10.33
CA VAL A 240 4.70 -3.92 11.26
C VAL A 240 6.15 -3.70 11.65
N VAL A 241 6.61 -2.45 11.55
CA VAL A 241 7.88 -2.02 12.13
C VAL A 241 7.65 -1.56 13.57
N ASP A 242 8.25 -2.27 14.52
CA ASP A 242 8.38 -1.79 15.89
C ASP A 242 9.74 -1.12 16.05
N GLN A 243 9.75 0.19 15.87
CA GLN A 243 10.98 0.97 15.75
C GLN A 243 11.80 0.92 17.05
N ASN A 244 11.16 1.09 18.21
CA ASN A 244 11.87 1.11 19.51
C ASN A 244 12.18 -0.28 20.07
N ASP A 245 11.59 -1.34 19.51
CA ASP A 245 11.95 -2.73 19.80
C ASP A 245 12.95 -3.30 18.80
N PHE A 246 13.37 -2.50 17.80
CA PHE A 246 14.27 -2.93 16.73
C PHE A 246 13.80 -4.23 16.07
N SER A 247 12.51 -4.32 15.75
CA SER A 247 11.93 -5.56 15.22
C SER A 247 10.90 -5.31 14.12
N ILE A 248 10.73 -6.34 13.30
CA ILE A 248 9.67 -6.44 12.29
C ILE A 248 8.78 -7.60 12.70
N SER A 249 7.48 -7.36 12.82
CA SER A 249 6.49 -8.40 13.13
C SER A 249 5.56 -8.60 11.95
N ILE A 250 5.19 -9.84 11.63
CA ILE A 250 4.14 -10.17 10.67
C ILE A 250 2.93 -10.67 11.46
N LEU A 251 1.80 -10.00 11.28
CA LEU A 251 0.53 -10.35 11.88
C LEU A 251 -0.34 -11.02 10.83
N ASN A 252 -1.14 -12.02 11.24
CA ASN A 252 -2.19 -12.60 10.40
C ASN A 252 -3.52 -11.83 10.56
N SER A 253 -4.57 -12.30 9.87
CA SER A 253 -5.91 -11.71 9.90
C SER A 253 -6.56 -11.66 11.28
N SER A 254 -6.15 -12.50 12.25
CA SER A 254 -6.63 -12.45 13.64
C SER A 254 -5.82 -11.52 14.54
N GLY A 255 -4.80 -10.84 14.02
CA GLY A 255 -3.90 -9.97 14.78
C GLY A 255 -2.82 -10.72 15.57
N SER A 256 -2.67 -12.03 15.32
CA SER A 256 -1.63 -12.85 15.96
C SER A 256 -0.30 -12.66 15.23
N ILE A 257 0.80 -12.50 15.99
CA ILE A 257 2.15 -12.45 15.42
C ILE A 257 2.52 -13.85 14.98
N VAL A 258 2.66 -14.05 13.68
CA VAL A 258 3.06 -15.34 13.07
C VAL A 258 4.55 -15.40 12.76
N TYR A 259 5.22 -14.26 12.76
CA TYR A 259 6.67 -14.18 12.59
C TYR A 259 7.20 -12.88 13.22
N LYS A 260 8.41 -12.93 13.79
CA LYS A 260 9.12 -11.76 14.32
C LYS A 260 10.60 -11.86 13.97
N LEU A 261 11.16 -10.79 13.42
CA LEU A 261 12.58 -10.65 13.11
C LEU A 261 13.15 -9.47 13.89
N ASN A 262 14.17 -9.75 14.71
CA ASN A 262 14.95 -8.69 15.35
C ASN A 262 16.02 -8.19 14.36
N VAL A 263 16.16 -6.88 14.26
CA VAL A 263 17.11 -6.20 13.39
C VAL A 263 18.12 -5.42 14.23
N ARG A 264 19.32 -5.19 13.69
CA ARG A 264 20.38 -4.47 14.43
C ARG A 264 20.25 -2.95 14.34
N ASN A 265 19.76 -2.45 13.21
CA ASN A 265 19.60 -1.02 12.95
C ASN A 265 18.15 -0.63 13.18
N LEU A 266 17.93 0.63 13.56
CA LEU A 266 16.60 1.19 13.81
C LEU A 266 15.78 1.18 12.50
N PRO A 267 14.71 0.36 12.40
CA PRO A 267 13.87 0.32 11.19
C PRO A 267 12.96 1.55 11.12
N THR A 268 12.81 2.12 9.93
CA THR A 268 12.08 3.39 9.70
C THR A 268 11.04 3.30 8.59
N ALA A 269 11.16 2.35 7.66
CA ALA A 269 10.22 2.20 6.55
C ALA A 269 9.99 0.72 6.24
N ILE A 270 8.78 0.35 5.76
CA ILE A 270 8.49 -1.00 5.30
C ILE A 270 7.57 -0.99 4.08
N SER A 271 7.83 -1.89 3.14
CA SER A 271 6.93 -2.15 2.02
C SER A 271 6.90 -3.63 1.71
N TRP A 272 5.71 -4.17 1.42
CA TRP A 272 5.50 -5.54 1.02
C TRP A 272 4.82 -5.56 -0.35
N SER A 273 5.44 -6.26 -1.31
CA SER A 273 4.80 -6.61 -2.57
C SER A 273 5.13 -8.06 -2.92
N MET A 274 4.11 -8.82 -3.32
CA MET A 274 4.23 -10.23 -3.63
C MET A 274 4.93 -10.98 -2.49
N THR A 275 6.00 -11.70 -2.77
CA THR A 275 6.78 -12.42 -1.76
C THR A 275 7.96 -11.61 -1.24
N SER A 276 8.04 -10.31 -1.52
CA SER A 276 9.15 -9.47 -1.08
C SER A 276 8.72 -8.45 -0.04
N ILE A 277 9.49 -8.36 1.05
CA ILE A 277 9.41 -7.28 2.03
C ILE A 277 10.70 -6.47 1.95
N ALA A 278 10.60 -5.16 1.79
CA ALA A 278 11.70 -4.23 1.91
C ALA A 278 11.59 -3.48 3.23
N VAL A 279 12.72 -3.32 3.92
CA VAL A 279 12.83 -2.59 5.18
C VAL A 279 13.92 -1.54 5.04
N GLY A 280 13.57 -0.30 5.33
CA GLY A 280 14.45 0.85 5.36
C GLY A 280 14.88 1.15 6.79
N PHE A 281 16.09 1.66 6.95
CA PHE A 281 16.70 1.89 8.24
C PHE A 281 17.19 3.33 8.42
N LEU A 282 17.35 3.73 9.67
CA LEU A 282 17.90 5.03 10.07
C LEU A 282 19.31 5.29 9.52
N ASP A 283 20.11 4.24 9.36
CA ASP A 283 21.46 4.38 8.82
C ASP A 283 21.48 4.56 7.29
N GLY A 284 20.32 4.52 6.62
CA GLY A 284 20.20 4.57 5.16
C GLY A 284 20.34 3.22 4.46
N SER A 285 20.52 2.12 5.20
CA SER A 285 20.42 0.80 4.57
C SER A 285 18.97 0.49 4.19
N VAL A 286 18.81 -0.25 3.10
CA VAL A 286 17.58 -0.93 2.71
C VAL A 286 17.92 -2.40 2.57
N LYS A 287 17.13 -3.27 3.20
CA LYS A 287 17.26 -4.72 3.08
C LYS A 287 15.96 -5.29 2.56
N THR A 288 16.07 -6.21 1.61
CA THR A 288 14.92 -6.96 1.12
C THR A 288 14.98 -8.40 1.56
N PHE A 289 13.79 -8.97 1.75
CA PHE A 289 13.59 -10.32 2.21
C PHE A 289 12.52 -10.99 1.36
N GLU A 290 12.76 -12.24 1.01
CA GLU A 290 11.73 -13.14 0.50
C GLU A 290 10.94 -13.71 1.68
N VAL A 291 9.61 -13.71 1.55
CA VAL A 291 8.68 -14.36 2.47
C VAL A 291 8.46 -15.79 1.99
N VAL A 292 9.30 -16.70 2.46
CA VAL A 292 9.22 -18.13 2.11
C VAL A 292 7.90 -18.71 2.64
N SER A 293 7.31 -19.61 1.85
CA SER A 293 6.01 -20.25 2.08
C SER A 293 4.79 -19.33 1.96
N TYR A 294 4.97 -18.05 1.63
CA TYR A 294 3.87 -17.18 1.22
C TYR A 294 3.61 -17.32 -0.28
N ARG A 295 2.36 -17.66 -0.64
CA ARG A 295 1.89 -17.72 -2.03
C ARG A 295 0.70 -16.76 -2.18
N PRO A 296 0.92 -15.51 -2.62
CA PRO A 296 -0.18 -14.56 -2.78
C PRO A 296 -1.23 -15.16 -3.71
N PHE A 297 -2.49 -15.17 -3.27
CA PHE A 297 -3.62 -15.70 -4.03
C PHE A 297 -3.49 -17.18 -4.46
N GLY A 298 -2.57 -17.95 -3.89
CA GLY A 298 -2.32 -19.34 -4.31
C GLY A 298 -1.56 -19.51 -5.64
N LEU A 299 -1.19 -18.41 -6.33
CA LEU A 299 -0.48 -18.46 -7.61
C LEU A 299 1.05 -18.43 -7.44
N SER A 300 1.75 -18.84 -8.50
CA SER A 300 3.20 -18.65 -8.59
C SER A 300 3.54 -17.17 -8.78
N ILE A 301 4.66 -16.73 -8.21
CA ILE A 301 5.18 -15.36 -8.37
C ILE A 301 5.40 -15.04 -9.86
N LYS A 302 5.95 -15.99 -10.62
CA LYS A 302 6.19 -15.84 -12.07
C LYS A 302 4.90 -15.52 -12.83
N SER A 303 3.79 -16.15 -12.44
CA SER A 303 2.48 -15.86 -13.03
C SER A 303 2.09 -14.41 -12.74
N LEU A 304 2.07 -14.02 -11.46
CA LEU A 304 1.63 -12.68 -11.03
C LEU A 304 2.52 -11.57 -11.60
N MET A 305 3.84 -11.71 -11.56
CA MET A 305 4.79 -10.72 -12.09
C MET A 305 4.75 -10.59 -13.62
N SER A 306 4.09 -11.51 -14.32
CA SER A 306 3.90 -11.39 -15.77
C SER A 306 2.71 -10.50 -16.13
N LEU A 307 1.86 -10.15 -15.17
CA LEU A 307 0.79 -9.19 -15.34
C LEU A 307 1.38 -7.78 -15.32
N ASP A 308 0.90 -6.90 -16.18
CA ASP A 308 1.13 -5.46 -15.97
C ASP A 308 0.20 -4.92 -14.87
N ASP A 309 0.46 -3.70 -14.39
CA ASP A 309 -0.35 -3.04 -13.33
C ASP A 309 -1.86 -3.15 -13.59
N TYR A 310 -2.26 -2.99 -14.84
CA TYR A 310 -3.66 -3.01 -15.24
C TYR A 310 -4.25 -4.42 -15.14
N GLN A 311 -3.56 -5.40 -15.71
CA GLN A 311 -3.96 -6.80 -15.63
C GLN A 311 -4.01 -7.29 -14.17
N TYR A 312 -3.08 -6.83 -13.33
CA TYR A 312 -3.06 -7.20 -11.93
C TYR A 312 -4.26 -6.67 -11.13
N GLU A 313 -4.68 -5.44 -11.38
CA GLU A 313 -5.89 -4.90 -10.72
C GLU A 313 -7.15 -5.65 -11.18
N ILE A 314 -7.27 -6.03 -12.46
CA ILE A 314 -8.34 -6.91 -12.93
C ILE A 314 -8.30 -8.27 -12.24
N PHE A 315 -7.10 -8.86 -12.14
CA PHE A 315 -6.89 -10.14 -11.47
C PHE A 315 -7.38 -10.09 -10.02
N LYS A 316 -6.95 -9.08 -9.25
CA LYS A 316 -7.35 -8.90 -7.85
C LYS A 316 -8.86 -8.76 -7.73
N TRP A 317 -9.46 -7.87 -8.51
CA TRP A 317 -10.90 -7.68 -8.48
C TRP A 317 -11.68 -8.95 -8.82
N CYS A 318 -11.25 -9.69 -9.85
CA CYS A 318 -11.85 -10.98 -10.18
C CYS A 318 -11.67 -11.98 -9.03
N TYR A 319 -10.48 -12.04 -8.43
CA TYR A 319 -10.19 -12.97 -7.33
C TYR A 319 -11.09 -12.69 -6.12
N ASP A 320 -11.31 -11.42 -5.79
CA ASP A 320 -12.18 -11.02 -4.68
C ASP A 320 -13.65 -11.40 -4.93
N LEU A 321 -14.07 -11.48 -6.20
CA LEU A 321 -15.43 -11.87 -6.59
C LEU A 321 -15.61 -13.39 -6.72
N VAL A 322 -14.67 -14.06 -7.38
CA VAL A 322 -14.80 -15.46 -7.84
C VAL A 322 -14.04 -16.42 -6.93
N GLY A 323 -12.95 -15.97 -6.29
CA GLY A 323 -12.10 -16.80 -5.45
C GLY A 323 -11.25 -17.84 -6.19
N SER A 324 -11.29 -17.87 -7.54
CA SER A 324 -10.57 -18.81 -8.40
C SER A 324 -9.34 -18.13 -9.02
N PRO A 325 -8.12 -18.39 -8.50
CA PRO A 325 -6.92 -17.69 -8.97
C PRO A 325 -6.60 -17.98 -10.44
N GLU A 326 -6.67 -19.24 -10.87
CA GLU A 326 -6.31 -19.65 -12.24
C GLU A 326 -7.25 -19.04 -13.28
N GLU A 327 -8.56 -19.03 -12.98
CA GLU A 327 -9.57 -18.43 -13.86
C GLU A 327 -9.40 -16.91 -13.95
N CYS A 328 -9.24 -16.25 -12.82
CA CYS A 328 -9.03 -14.80 -12.78
C CYS A 328 -7.73 -14.38 -13.44
N TYR A 329 -6.68 -15.21 -13.35
CA TYR A 329 -5.44 -14.98 -14.07
C TYR A 329 -5.64 -15.07 -15.58
N SER A 330 -6.40 -16.05 -16.07
CA SER A 330 -6.77 -16.16 -17.50
C SER A 330 -7.53 -14.92 -17.97
N ILE A 331 -8.55 -14.48 -17.22
CA ILE A 331 -9.35 -13.30 -17.54
C ILE A 331 -8.48 -12.04 -17.58
N ALA A 332 -7.60 -11.86 -16.59
CA ALA A 332 -6.66 -10.75 -16.54
C ALA A 332 -5.67 -10.76 -17.72
N LYS A 333 -5.21 -11.93 -18.16
CA LYS A 333 -4.32 -12.03 -19.33
C LYS A 333 -5.03 -11.65 -20.63
N GLU A 334 -6.26 -12.09 -20.80
CA GLU A 334 -7.08 -11.82 -21.99
C GLU A 334 -7.52 -10.34 -22.09
N SER A 335 -7.67 -9.62 -20.96
CA SER A 335 -8.16 -8.23 -20.94
C SER A 335 -7.28 -7.22 -21.68
N LYS A 336 -5.97 -7.52 -21.83
CA LYS A 336 -5.03 -6.68 -22.59
C LYS A 336 -5.38 -6.59 -24.08
N LEU A 337 -6.12 -7.57 -24.61
CA LEU A 337 -6.59 -7.58 -26.00
C LEU A 337 -7.82 -6.69 -26.21
N ILE A 338 -8.42 -6.20 -25.14
CA ILE A 338 -9.83 -5.82 -25.12
C ILE A 338 -9.99 -4.31 -24.86
N LEU A 339 -9.22 -3.66 -23.98
CA LEU A 339 -9.47 -2.26 -23.59
C LEU A 339 -8.44 -1.23 -24.16
N PRO A 340 -8.89 -0.17 -24.87
CA PRO A 340 -8.02 0.91 -25.34
C PRO A 340 -7.32 1.65 -24.18
N GLN A 341 -6.09 2.13 -24.41
CA GLN A 341 -5.29 2.86 -23.41
C GLN A 341 -6.02 4.05 -22.77
N GLY A 342 -6.90 4.72 -23.52
CA GLY A 342 -7.66 5.89 -23.02
C GLY A 342 -8.68 5.58 -21.91
N ILE A 343 -9.10 4.33 -21.74
CA ILE A 343 -10.16 3.95 -20.79
C ILE A 343 -9.60 3.34 -19.50
N GLN A 344 -8.32 2.96 -19.49
CA GLN A 344 -7.65 2.41 -18.31
C GLN A 344 -7.86 3.24 -17.03
N PRO A 345 -7.85 4.60 -17.06
CA PRO A 345 -8.10 5.41 -15.86
C PRO A 345 -9.52 5.27 -15.28
N LEU A 346 -10.50 4.85 -16.09
CA LEU A 346 -11.90 4.67 -15.68
C LEU A 346 -12.18 3.28 -15.12
N LEU A 347 -11.25 2.32 -15.31
CA LEU A 347 -11.46 0.92 -14.92
C LEU A 347 -11.83 0.75 -13.45
N PRO A 348 -11.15 1.37 -12.45
CA PRO A 348 -11.52 1.17 -11.05
C PRO A 348 -12.98 1.53 -10.77
N ARG A 349 -13.48 2.59 -11.40
CA ARG A 349 -14.88 3.02 -11.30
C ARG A 349 -15.82 2.08 -12.03
N ALA A 350 -15.44 1.58 -13.20
CA ALA A 350 -16.24 0.58 -13.92
C ALA A 350 -16.35 -0.74 -13.14
N LEU A 351 -15.24 -1.22 -12.56
CA LEU A 351 -15.21 -2.40 -11.70
C LEU A 351 -16.02 -2.21 -10.42
N GLU A 352 -15.99 -1.02 -9.82
CA GLU A 352 -16.87 -0.68 -8.69
C GLU A 352 -18.35 -0.73 -9.07
N LEU A 353 -18.72 -0.17 -10.23
CA LEU A 353 -20.10 -0.21 -10.73
C LEU A 353 -20.57 -1.65 -11.01
N ILE A 354 -19.74 -2.44 -11.69
CA ILE A 354 -20.03 -3.85 -11.97
C ILE A 354 -20.18 -4.64 -10.66
N SER A 355 -19.25 -4.49 -9.71
CA SER A 355 -19.32 -5.23 -8.43
C SER A 355 -20.54 -4.86 -7.58
N ARG A 356 -21.10 -3.66 -7.72
CA ARG A 356 -22.36 -3.28 -7.07
C ARG A 356 -23.57 -3.99 -7.68
N GLU A 357 -23.63 -4.09 -9.00
CA GLU A 357 -24.74 -4.76 -9.69
C GLU A 357 -24.65 -6.29 -9.63
N TYR A 358 -23.44 -6.85 -9.51
CA TYR A 358 -23.19 -8.25 -9.86
C TYR A 358 -22.53 -9.09 -8.75
N ARG A 359 -22.90 -8.89 -7.47
CA ARG A 359 -22.36 -9.66 -6.32
C ARG A 359 -22.55 -11.19 -6.36
N HIS A 360 -23.28 -11.74 -7.35
CA HIS A 360 -23.60 -13.17 -7.46
C HIS A 360 -23.37 -13.74 -8.87
N VAL A 361 -22.52 -13.11 -9.69
CA VAL A 361 -22.42 -13.48 -11.10
C VAL A 361 -21.39 -14.57 -11.37
N ASN A 362 -21.80 -15.53 -12.22
CA ASN A 362 -20.95 -16.57 -12.79
C ASN A 362 -19.81 -15.95 -13.65
N PRO A 363 -18.56 -16.43 -13.54
CA PRO A 363 -17.41 -15.95 -14.32
C PRO A 363 -17.63 -15.77 -15.83
N ILE A 364 -18.52 -16.56 -16.45
CA ILE A 364 -18.89 -16.43 -17.86
C ILE A 364 -19.46 -15.04 -18.16
N ALA A 365 -20.38 -14.56 -17.33
CA ALA A 365 -20.98 -13.24 -17.52
C ALA A 365 -19.98 -12.11 -17.24
N LEU A 366 -18.95 -12.34 -16.41
CA LEU A 366 -17.83 -11.42 -16.22
C LEU A 366 -17.04 -11.21 -17.53
N ARG A 367 -16.70 -12.32 -18.20
CA ARG A 367 -16.04 -12.27 -19.52
C ARG A 367 -16.90 -11.51 -20.52
N THR A 368 -18.20 -11.77 -20.54
CA THR A 368 -19.15 -11.08 -21.41
C THR A 368 -19.20 -9.58 -21.11
N SER A 369 -19.30 -9.16 -19.85
CA SER A 369 -19.32 -7.74 -19.47
C SER A 369 -18.02 -6.99 -19.80
N LEU A 370 -16.86 -7.62 -19.59
CA LEU A 370 -15.57 -7.04 -20.00
C LEU A 370 -15.47 -6.91 -21.52
N SER A 371 -15.97 -7.89 -22.27
CA SER A 371 -16.05 -7.81 -23.74
C SER A 371 -17.02 -6.73 -24.22
N LEU A 372 -18.17 -6.54 -23.55
CA LEU A 372 -19.13 -5.47 -23.86
C LEU A 372 -18.53 -4.09 -23.59
N LEU A 373 -17.80 -3.91 -22.48
CA LEU A 373 -17.10 -2.66 -22.20
C LEU A 373 -16.06 -2.32 -23.27
N SER A 374 -15.38 -3.32 -23.86
CA SER A 374 -14.52 -3.05 -25.02
C SER A 374 -15.26 -2.71 -26.30
N GLY A 375 -16.46 -3.30 -26.49
CA GLY A 375 -17.30 -2.98 -27.63
C GLY A 375 -17.79 -1.54 -27.58
N LEU A 376 -18.18 -1.07 -26.39
CA LEU A 376 -18.63 0.33 -26.15
C LEU A 376 -17.48 1.35 -26.17
N ALA A 377 -16.24 0.89 -25.97
CA ALA A 377 -15.04 1.68 -25.97
C ALA A 377 -14.48 1.99 -27.37
N ARG A 378 -14.83 1.17 -28.37
CA ARG A 378 -14.48 1.32 -29.78
C ARG A 378 -15.56 2.12 -30.48
#